data_AF-A0A0F7WQY1-F1
#
_entry.id   AF-A0A0F7WQY1-F1
#
_cell.length_a   1.000
_cell.length_b   1.000
_cell.length_c   1.000
_cell.angle_alpha   90.00
_cell.angle_beta   90.00
_cell.angle_gamma   90.00
#
_symmetry.space_group_name_H-M   'P 1'
#
loop_
_entity.id
_entity.type
_entity.pdbx_description
1 polymer ?
#
loop_
_entity_poly.entity_id
_entity_poly.type
_entity_poly.pdbx_seq_one_letter_code
_entity_poly.pdbx_strand_id
1 'polypeptide(L)'
;MILRVSTVSLLTSCSFSKNSRTCFVTPERITSQKDCPVLLHPKSTTISPPLYDWISPNREVITAYSFYCRGQGNSIITPEGVLYDCDGLHHSITKEEFRYIHPRLIEVVRLLQQDHPKVSIIEAFCCPKHFHFLEASGISLSQLHLQGTAATFALDPPLPMEKLLATIKKLYTKNSDPSLSNFIVTEATLTNPELRLTQQDLGSHTEITVEILDNLQNKEALSSA
;
A
#
# COMPACT_ATOMS: atom_id res chain seq x y z
N MET A 1 -15.48 31.35 -44.68
CA MET A 1 -15.74 30.18 -43.82
C MET A 1 -14.54 30.02 -42.90
N ILE A 2 -14.64 30.51 -41.66
CA ILE A 2 -13.59 30.39 -40.63
C ILE A 2 -14.32 30.06 -39.33
N LEU A 3 -14.27 28.80 -38.94
CA LEU A 3 -14.73 28.34 -37.62
C LEU A 3 -13.74 28.89 -36.58
N ARG A 4 -14.16 29.87 -35.78
CA ARG A 4 -13.46 30.21 -34.54
C ARG A 4 -14.03 29.33 -33.43
N VAL A 5 -13.34 28.23 -33.16
CA VAL A 5 -13.56 27.42 -31.97
C VAL A 5 -12.83 28.13 -30.83
N SER A 6 -13.59 28.84 -29.99
CA SER A 6 -13.06 29.40 -28.75
C SER A 6 -12.83 28.26 -27.77
N THR A 7 -11.56 27.90 -27.60
CA THR A 7 -11.06 27.08 -26.50
C THR A 7 -11.34 27.78 -25.18
N VAL A 8 -12.27 27.23 -24.38
CA VAL A 8 -12.45 27.66 -22.99
C VAL A 8 -11.44 26.90 -22.14
N SER A 9 -10.31 27.55 -21.86
CA SER A 9 -9.38 27.13 -20.83
C SER A 9 -10.03 27.32 -19.46
N LEU A 10 -10.44 26.23 -18.80
CA LEU A 10 -10.84 26.27 -17.39
C LEU A 10 -9.57 26.19 -16.52
N LEU A 11 -8.89 27.34 -16.41
CA LEU A 11 -8.03 27.64 -15.27
C LEU A 11 -8.90 28.32 -14.22
N THR A 12 -9.19 27.65 -13.12
CA THR A 12 -9.69 28.33 -11.91
C THR A 12 -8.81 27.94 -10.73
N SER A 13 -7.79 28.77 -10.52
CA SER A 13 -7.10 28.93 -9.24
C SER A 13 -7.90 29.91 -8.36
N CYS A 14 -7.73 29.72 -7.05
CA CYS A 14 -8.58 30.15 -5.96
C CYS A 14 -8.77 31.67 -5.82
N SER A 15 -9.96 32.07 -5.36
CA SER A 15 -10.11 33.30 -4.58
C SER A 15 -10.73 32.99 -3.23
N PHE A 16 -9.87 32.91 -2.21
CA PHE A 16 -10.26 33.23 -0.84
C PHE A 16 -10.66 34.71 -0.82
N SER A 17 -11.91 34.97 -1.16
CA SER A 17 -12.54 36.27 -1.01
C SER A 17 -12.67 36.57 0.49
N LYS A 18 -11.83 37.48 0.99
CA LYS A 18 -11.98 38.18 2.28
C LYS A 18 -13.21 39.10 2.29
N ASN A 19 -14.38 38.55 1.97
CA ASN A 19 -15.66 39.22 2.14
C ASN A 19 -16.65 38.19 2.68
N SER A 20 -16.62 37.98 3.99
CA SER A 20 -17.73 37.37 4.70
C SER A 20 -18.91 38.33 4.67
N ARG A 21 -19.62 38.40 3.53
CA ARG A 21 -21.02 38.80 3.57
C ARG A 21 -21.76 37.64 4.18
N THR A 22 -22.14 37.78 5.45
CA THR A 22 -23.16 36.95 6.07
C THR A 22 -24.41 37.01 5.19
N CYS A 23 -24.65 35.95 4.42
CA CYS A 23 -25.91 35.76 3.73
C CYS A 23 -26.93 35.37 4.81
N PHE A 24 -27.72 36.33 5.28
CA PHE A 24 -28.88 36.02 6.10
C PHE A 24 -29.93 35.39 5.19
N VAL A 25 -29.95 34.06 5.13
CA VAL A 25 -31.06 33.33 4.55
C VAL A 25 -32.27 33.62 5.43
N THR A 26 -33.18 34.45 4.94
CA THR A 26 -34.47 34.67 5.60
C THR A 26 -35.32 33.43 5.28
N PRO A 27 -35.71 32.60 6.26
CA PRO A 27 -36.53 31.43 5.97
C PRO A 27 -37.87 31.89 5.40
N GLU A 28 -38.19 31.47 4.18
CA GLU A 28 -39.53 31.65 3.62
C GLU A 28 -40.55 30.92 4.51
N ARG A 29 -41.58 31.65 4.91
CA ARG A 29 -42.61 31.16 5.82
C ARG A 29 -43.62 30.35 5.00
N ILE A 30 -43.51 29.02 5.02
CA ILE A 30 -44.52 28.15 4.40
C ILE A 30 -45.76 28.13 5.31
N THR A 31 -46.82 28.81 4.89
CA THR A 31 -48.12 28.77 5.57
C THR A 31 -48.95 27.63 5.00
N SER A 32 -49.46 26.75 5.85
CA SER A 32 -50.47 25.80 5.39
C SER A 32 -51.81 26.49 5.16
N GLN A 33 -52.53 26.08 4.12
CA GLN A 33 -53.97 26.33 4.08
C GLN A 33 -54.63 25.53 5.22
N LYS A 34 -55.64 26.15 5.85
CA LYS A 34 -56.34 25.63 7.05
C LYS A 34 -56.48 24.10 7.01
N ASP A 35 -56.10 23.49 8.13
CA ASP A 35 -56.27 22.07 8.48
C ASP A 35 -55.34 21.04 7.81
N CYS A 36 -54.29 21.46 7.11
CA CYS A 36 -53.27 20.53 6.58
C CYS A 36 -51.87 20.82 7.15
N PRO A 37 -51.25 19.94 7.97
CA PRO A 37 -49.91 20.19 8.49
C PRO A 37 -48.86 20.08 7.36
N VAL A 38 -48.02 21.10 7.20
CA VAL A 38 -46.88 21.08 6.27
C VAL A 38 -45.78 20.20 6.88
N LEU A 39 -45.57 19.02 6.33
CA LEU A 39 -44.44 18.14 6.67
C LEU A 39 -43.17 18.64 5.98
N LEU A 40 -42.37 19.46 6.67
CA LEU A 40 -41.10 20.00 6.15
C LEU A 40 -40.01 18.94 5.99
N HIS A 41 -40.05 17.90 6.83
CA HIS A 41 -39.16 16.75 6.75
C HIS A 41 -40.02 15.49 6.91
N PRO A 42 -39.96 14.53 5.98
CA PRO A 42 -40.58 13.23 6.20
C PRO A 42 -39.99 12.64 7.50
N LYS A 43 -40.83 11.97 8.28
CA LYS A 43 -40.39 11.34 9.53
C LYS A 43 -39.22 10.41 9.21
N SER A 44 -38.09 10.58 9.90
CA SER A 44 -36.96 9.67 9.78
C SER A 44 -37.38 8.31 10.31
N THR A 45 -37.68 7.38 9.41
CA THR A 45 -37.78 5.96 9.77
C THR A 45 -36.38 5.39 9.81
N THR A 46 -36.01 4.72 10.89
CA THR A 46 -34.76 3.97 10.97
C THR A 46 -34.85 2.81 9.98
N ILE A 47 -34.26 2.97 8.80
CA ILE A 47 -34.16 1.90 7.81
C ILE A 47 -32.95 1.06 8.23
N SER A 48 -33.15 -0.23 8.44
CA SER A 48 -32.03 -1.16 8.65
C SER A 48 -31.14 -1.13 7.41
N PRO A 49 -29.81 -1.11 7.56
CA PRO A 49 -28.91 -1.17 6.41
C PRO A 49 -29.25 -2.40 5.56
N PRO A 50 -29.13 -2.31 4.22
CA PRO A 50 -29.37 -3.46 3.36
C PRO A 50 -28.49 -4.63 3.78
N LEU A 51 -29.11 -5.80 3.97
CA LEU A 51 -28.40 -7.05 4.20
C LEU A 51 -27.92 -7.54 2.84
N TYR A 52 -26.60 -7.56 2.66
CA TYR A 52 -25.99 -8.16 1.49
C TYR A 52 -25.51 -9.56 1.85
N ASP A 53 -25.84 -10.57 1.03
CA ASP A 53 -25.31 -11.93 1.15
C ASP A 53 -23.86 -12.01 0.63
N TRP A 54 -23.03 -11.06 1.05
CA TRP A 54 -21.61 -11.09 0.70
C TRP A 54 -20.95 -12.20 1.49
N ILE A 55 -20.45 -13.19 0.75
CA ILE A 55 -19.56 -14.20 1.31
C ILE A 55 -18.31 -13.46 1.76
N SER A 56 -18.15 -13.25 3.06
CA SER A 56 -16.89 -12.76 3.62
C SER A 56 -15.80 -13.72 3.16
N PRO A 57 -14.76 -13.25 2.46
CA PRO A 57 -13.71 -14.14 2.01
C PRO A 57 -13.09 -14.81 3.23
N ASN A 58 -12.94 -16.14 3.18
CA ASN A 58 -12.37 -16.94 4.28
C ASN A 58 -10.89 -16.61 4.56
N ARG A 59 -10.27 -15.72 3.77
CA ARG A 59 -8.86 -15.31 3.87
C ARG A 59 -8.75 -13.82 3.62
N GLU A 60 -7.90 -13.14 4.39
CA GLU A 60 -7.59 -11.73 4.16
C GLU A 60 -6.98 -11.55 2.76
N VAL A 61 -7.50 -10.59 1.99
CA VAL A 61 -6.97 -10.32 0.65
C VAL A 61 -5.76 -9.41 0.79
N ILE A 62 -4.56 -9.94 0.54
CA ILE A 62 -3.33 -9.15 0.51
C ILE A 62 -3.35 -8.26 -0.74
N THR A 63 -3.22 -6.95 -0.54
CA THR A 63 -3.23 -5.92 -1.60
C THR A 63 -2.01 -5.02 -1.47
N ALA A 64 -1.80 -4.10 -2.41
CA ALA A 64 -0.70 -3.12 -2.32
C ALA A 64 -0.73 -2.32 -1.01
N TYR A 65 -1.92 -2.02 -0.48
CA TYR A 65 -2.08 -1.31 0.80
C TYR A 65 -1.45 -2.06 1.98
N SER A 66 -1.37 -3.39 1.92
CA SER A 66 -0.75 -4.20 2.97
C SER A 66 0.77 -3.95 3.10
N PHE A 67 1.39 -3.37 2.06
CA PHE A 67 2.81 -3.08 1.94
C PHE A 67 3.16 -1.59 2.12
N TYR A 68 2.18 -0.73 2.41
CA TYR A 68 2.45 0.68 2.68
C TYR A 68 3.17 0.87 4.03
N CYS A 69 3.75 2.05 4.19
CA CYS A 69 4.59 2.37 5.35
C CYS A 69 3.83 2.21 6.66
N ARG A 70 4.51 1.63 7.65
CA ARG A 70 3.91 1.28 8.95
C ARG A 70 4.42 2.09 10.13
N GLY A 71 5.03 3.25 9.86
CA GLY A 71 5.44 4.16 10.92
C GLY A 71 4.31 4.49 11.89
N GLN A 72 4.69 4.64 13.16
CA GLN A 72 3.76 4.73 14.29
C GLN A 72 3.79 6.10 14.97
N GLY A 73 4.54 7.06 14.42
CA GLY A 73 4.70 8.39 15.03
C GLY A 73 5.51 8.38 16.34
N ASN A 74 6.32 7.33 16.56
CA ASN A 74 7.22 7.22 17.71
C ASN A 74 8.37 8.24 17.64
N SER A 75 9.14 8.35 18.73
CA SER A 75 10.34 9.19 18.78
C SER A 75 11.47 8.49 19.51
N ILE A 76 12.71 8.72 19.08
CA ILE A 76 13.92 8.24 19.75
C ILE A 76 14.86 9.41 20.03
N ILE A 77 15.57 9.34 21.15
CA ILE A 77 16.57 10.33 21.53
C ILE A 77 17.92 9.82 21.05
N THR A 78 18.59 10.59 20.19
CA THR A 78 19.96 10.35 19.72
C THR A 78 20.90 11.44 20.24
N PRO A 79 22.23 11.27 20.16
CA PRO A 79 23.19 12.32 20.54
C PRO A 79 23.00 13.64 19.77
N GLU A 80 22.50 13.58 18.55
CA GLU A 80 22.29 14.73 17.65
C GLU A 80 20.93 15.41 17.86
N GLY A 81 20.00 14.78 18.57
CA GLY A 81 18.67 15.33 18.83
C GLY A 81 17.57 14.27 18.98
N VAL A 82 16.32 14.67 18.75
CA VAL A 82 15.19 13.75 18.75
C VAL A 82 14.81 13.43 17.32
N LEU A 83 14.86 12.15 16.95
CA LEU A 83 14.35 11.65 15.68
C LEU A 83 12.90 11.21 15.87
N TYR A 84 12.04 11.65 14.96
CA TYR A 84 10.63 11.29 14.94
C TYR A 84 10.36 10.33 13.80
N ASP A 85 9.50 9.36 14.06
CA ASP A 85 8.92 8.50 13.05
C ASP A 85 7.84 9.26 12.23
N CYS A 86 7.42 8.67 11.13
CA CYS A 86 6.32 9.13 10.30
C CYS A 86 4.95 8.60 10.76
N ASP A 87 3.87 9.14 10.19
CA ASP A 87 2.48 8.72 10.47
C ASP A 87 2.04 7.49 9.62
N GLY A 88 3.01 6.65 9.21
CA GLY A 88 2.79 5.40 8.48
C GLY A 88 1.77 5.49 7.35
N LEU A 89 0.69 4.71 7.48
CA LEU A 89 -0.32 4.54 6.44
C LEU A 89 -0.98 5.86 6.02
N HIS A 90 -1.13 6.81 6.95
CA HIS A 90 -1.78 8.10 6.65
C HIS A 90 -1.01 8.88 5.57
N HIS A 91 0.32 8.91 5.64
CA HIS A 91 1.10 9.62 4.64
C HIS A 91 1.21 8.83 3.32
N SER A 92 1.25 7.49 3.39
CA SER A 92 1.35 6.65 2.18
C SER A 92 0.07 6.73 1.34
N ILE A 93 -1.10 6.86 1.97
CA ILE A 93 -2.37 7.04 1.27
C ILE A 93 -2.45 8.46 0.67
N THR A 94 -1.97 9.48 1.36
CA THR A 94 -2.14 10.87 0.93
C THR A 94 -1.16 11.32 -0.16
N LYS A 95 0.01 10.68 -0.27
CA LYS A 95 1.07 11.07 -1.21
C LYS A 95 1.31 10.01 -2.28
N GLU A 96 1.15 10.39 -3.55
CA GLU A 96 1.25 9.46 -4.69
C GLU A 96 2.63 8.82 -4.85
N GLU A 97 3.69 9.58 -4.55
CA GLU A 97 5.08 9.11 -4.57
C GLU A 97 5.34 7.89 -3.66
N PHE A 98 4.47 7.64 -2.67
CA PHE A 98 4.57 6.54 -1.71
C PHE A 98 3.62 5.38 -2.00
N ARG A 99 2.96 5.40 -3.16
CA ARG A 99 1.97 4.37 -3.54
C ARG A 99 2.54 3.24 -4.39
N TYR A 100 3.75 3.39 -4.93
CA TYR A 100 4.35 2.35 -5.75
C TYR A 100 4.82 1.18 -4.88
N ILE A 101 4.24 0.01 -5.12
CA ILE A 101 4.65 -1.27 -4.57
C ILE A 101 4.83 -2.21 -5.74
N HIS A 102 5.99 -2.86 -5.82
CA HIS A 102 6.27 -3.76 -6.93
C HIS A 102 5.27 -4.93 -6.94
N PRO A 103 4.52 -5.16 -8.05
CA PRO A 103 3.46 -6.18 -8.09
C PRO A 103 3.94 -7.58 -7.72
N ARG A 104 5.22 -7.89 -8.05
CA ARG A 104 5.86 -9.16 -7.72
C ARG A 104 5.91 -9.45 -6.22
N LEU A 105 6.03 -8.45 -5.35
CA LEU A 105 5.94 -8.63 -3.90
C LEU A 105 4.57 -9.18 -3.51
N ILE A 106 3.51 -8.63 -4.10
CA ILE A 106 2.12 -9.04 -3.86
C ILE A 106 1.92 -10.49 -4.35
N GLU A 107 2.45 -10.83 -5.52
CA GLU A 107 2.37 -12.19 -6.07
C GLU A 107 3.08 -13.22 -5.17
N VAL A 108 4.31 -12.91 -4.73
CA VAL A 108 5.08 -13.78 -3.82
C VAL A 108 4.29 -14.05 -2.54
N VAL A 109 3.81 -13.00 -1.88
CA VAL A 109 3.12 -13.15 -0.59
C VAL A 109 1.78 -13.87 -0.78
N ARG A 110 1.03 -13.60 -1.87
CA ARG A 110 -0.21 -14.32 -2.18
C ARG A 110 0.02 -15.80 -2.44
N LEU A 111 1.11 -16.18 -3.12
CA LEU A 111 1.46 -17.58 -3.30
C LEU A 111 1.77 -18.25 -1.96
N LEU A 112 2.53 -17.58 -1.10
CA LEU A 112 2.81 -18.09 0.24
C LEU A 112 1.52 -18.24 1.07
N GLN A 113 0.59 -17.30 0.94
CA GLN A 113 -0.69 -17.32 1.63
C GLN A 113 -1.60 -18.51 1.25
N GLN A 114 -1.34 -19.16 0.11
CA GLN A 114 -2.07 -20.37 -0.28
C GLN A 114 -1.82 -21.52 0.71
N ASP A 115 -0.56 -21.69 1.08
CA ASP A 115 -0.05 -22.76 1.95
C ASP A 115 0.14 -22.31 3.42
N HIS A 116 0.32 -21.00 3.64
CA HIS A 116 0.47 -20.36 4.96
C HIS A 116 -0.57 -19.26 5.15
N PRO A 117 -1.80 -19.56 5.61
CA PRO A 117 -2.87 -18.57 5.67
C PRO A 117 -2.60 -17.39 6.64
N LYS A 118 -1.62 -17.51 7.54
CA LYS A 118 -1.25 -16.50 8.55
C LYS A 118 0.07 -15.78 8.24
N VAL A 119 0.27 -15.33 6.99
CA VAL A 119 1.44 -14.48 6.68
C VAL A 119 1.26 -13.10 7.29
N SER A 120 2.24 -12.65 8.08
CA SER A 120 2.25 -11.32 8.69
C SER A 120 3.35 -10.46 8.08
N ILE A 121 3.00 -9.40 7.36
CA ILE A 121 4.01 -8.43 6.87
C ILE A 121 4.54 -7.67 8.08
N ILE A 122 5.85 -7.72 8.29
CA ILE A 122 6.56 -6.99 9.35
C ILE A 122 6.84 -5.58 8.85
N GLU A 123 7.58 -5.48 7.75
CA GLU A 123 7.98 -4.22 7.13
C GLU A 123 7.93 -4.32 5.61
N ALA A 124 7.63 -3.23 4.92
CA ALA A 124 7.54 -3.22 3.46
C ALA A 124 8.05 -1.88 2.91
N PHE A 125 7.23 -1.11 2.20
CA PHE A 125 7.67 0.20 1.77
C PHE A 125 7.91 1.12 2.97
N CYS A 126 9.12 1.68 3.08
CA CYS A 126 9.45 2.68 4.07
C CYS A 126 9.58 4.05 3.40
N CYS A 127 8.90 5.08 3.93
CA CYS A 127 9.28 6.44 3.55
C CYS A 127 10.67 6.77 4.15
N PRO A 128 11.43 7.74 3.59
CA PRO A 128 12.76 8.07 4.07
C PRO A 128 12.81 8.39 5.57
N LYS A 129 11.78 9.08 6.09
CA LYS A 129 11.66 9.41 7.51
C LYS A 129 11.57 8.14 8.38
N HIS A 130 10.73 7.18 7.99
CA HIS A 130 10.59 5.90 8.71
C HIS A 130 11.87 5.08 8.63
N PHE A 131 12.45 4.99 7.43
CA PHE A 131 13.63 4.19 7.18
C PHE A 131 14.80 4.63 8.08
N HIS A 132 15.10 5.92 8.13
CA HIS A 132 16.16 6.44 9.01
C HIS A 132 15.82 6.32 10.50
N PHE A 133 14.54 6.40 10.87
CA PHE A 133 14.10 6.15 12.23
C PHE A 133 14.36 4.69 12.66
N LEU A 134 14.09 3.73 11.79
CA LEU A 134 14.37 2.31 12.02
C LEU A 134 15.89 2.03 12.09
N GLU A 135 16.68 2.61 11.19
CA GLU A 135 18.15 2.51 11.22
C GLU A 135 18.72 3.00 12.54
N ALA A 136 18.28 4.18 13.01
CA ALA A 136 18.70 4.74 14.29
C ALA A 136 18.19 3.94 15.50
N SER A 137 17.14 3.13 15.32
CA SER A 137 16.64 2.17 16.32
C SER A 137 17.39 0.83 16.29
N GLY A 138 18.42 0.69 15.44
CA GLY A 138 19.22 -0.53 15.30
C GLY A 138 18.62 -1.59 14.36
N ILE A 139 17.56 -1.26 13.63
CA ILE A 139 16.95 -2.15 12.64
C ILE A 139 17.59 -1.85 11.28
N SER A 140 18.31 -2.83 10.73
CA SER A 140 18.94 -2.72 9.42
C SER A 140 18.00 -3.23 8.34
N LEU A 141 17.66 -2.37 7.38
CA LEU A 141 16.82 -2.70 6.23
C LEU A 141 17.56 -2.44 4.93
N SER A 142 17.20 -3.20 3.89
CA SER A 142 17.68 -2.93 2.53
C SER A 142 17.13 -1.60 2.01
N GLN A 143 17.94 -0.86 1.25
CA GLN A 143 17.51 0.37 0.59
C GLN A 143 16.35 0.14 -0.40
N LEU A 144 16.11 -1.11 -0.82
CA LEU A 144 14.96 -1.50 -1.64
C LEU A 144 13.60 -1.28 -0.95
N HIS A 145 13.57 -1.18 0.39
CA HIS A 145 12.36 -0.78 1.12
C HIS A 145 11.95 0.67 0.79
N LEU A 146 12.90 1.57 0.51
CA LEU A 146 12.60 2.95 0.06
C LEU A 146 11.99 3.01 -1.35
N GLN A 147 12.16 1.94 -2.13
CA GLN A 147 11.73 1.86 -3.53
C GLN A 147 10.42 1.06 -3.70
N GLY A 148 9.90 0.49 -2.62
CA GLY A 148 8.72 -0.39 -2.68
C GLY A 148 9.01 -1.72 -3.39
N THR A 149 10.28 -2.13 -3.45
CA THR A 149 10.76 -3.37 -4.09
C THR A 149 11.28 -4.39 -3.08
N ALA A 150 11.14 -4.13 -1.78
CA ALA A 150 11.40 -5.11 -0.73
C ALA A 150 10.28 -5.20 0.31
N ALA A 151 10.15 -6.37 0.91
CA ALA A 151 9.26 -6.61 2.03
C ALA A 151 9.77 -7.74 2.92
N THR A 152 9.56 -7.61 4.23
CA THR A 152 9.84 -8.60 5.26
C THR A 152 8.54 -9.08 5.86
N PHE A 153 8.37 -10.39 5.99
CA PHE A 153 7.19 -10.99 6.59
C PHE A 153 7.54 -12.21 7.44
N ALA A 154 6.73 -12.44 8.47
CA ALA A 154 6.78 -13.62 9.31
C ALA A 154 5.85 -14.72 8.78
N LEU A 155 6.36 -15.95 8.79
CA LEU A 155 5.61 -17.18 8.59
C LEU A 155 5.57 -17.99 9.89
N ASP A 156 4.36 -18.35 10.30
CA ASP A 156 4.09 -19.30 11.39
C ASP A 156 3.09 -20.37 10.87
N PRO A 157 3.48 -21.66 10.82
CA PRO A 157 4.77 -22.22 11.24
C PRO A 157 5.93 -21.93 10.25
N PRO A 158 7.20 -22.13 10.69
CA PRO A 158 8.39 -22.08 9.81
C PRO A 158 8.25 -22.89 8.52
N LEU A 159 8.79 -22.35 7.42
CA LEU A 159 8.75 -22.99 6.09
C LEU A 159 10.16 -23.44 5.65
N PRO A 160 10.39 -24.76 5.45
CA PRO A 160 11.66 -25.26 4.91
C PRO A 160 12.01 -24.69 3.52
N MET A 161 13.30 -24.49 3.25
CA MET A 161 13.77 -23.91 1.97
C MET A 161 13.35 -24.65 0.73
N GLU A 162 13.26 -25.98 0.78
CA GLU A 162 12.80 -26.79 -0.35
C GLU A 162 11.34 -26.47 -0.71
N LYS A 163 10.49 -26.28 0.32
CA LYS A 163 9.08 -25.92 0.13
C LYS A 163 8.91 -24.46 -0.29
N LEU A 164 9.74 -23.55 0.24
CA LEU A 164 9.75 -22.17 -0.23
C LEU A 164 10.13 -22.12 -1.70
N LEU A 165 11.23 -22.79 -2.10
CA LEU A 165 11.66 -22.86 -3.50
C LEU A 165 10.57 -23.42 -4.40
N ALA A 166 9.92 -24.53 -4.01
CA ALA A 166 8.83 -25.11 -4.77
C ALA A 166 7.65 -24.13 -4.93
N THR A 167 7.34 -23.36 -3.89
CA THR A 167 6.28 -22.35 -3.93
C THR A 167 6.64 -21.18 -4.84
N ILE A 168 7.84 -20.65 -4.72
CA ILE A 168 8.33 -19.50 -5.50
C ILE A 168 8.52 -19.86 -6.96
N LYS A 169 8.91 -21.09 -7.29
CA LYS A 169 8.97 -21.58 -8.67
C LYS A 169 7.62 -21.51 -9.39
N LYS A 170 6.48 -21.53 -8.67
CA LYS A 170 5.15 -21.35 -9.26
C LYS A 170 4.96 -19.96 -9.90
N LEU A 171 5.80 -18.97 -9.58
CA LEU A 171 5.81 -17.64 -10.23
C LEU A 171 6.26 -17.68 -11.69
N TYR A 172 6.99 -18.73 -12.09
CA TYR A 172 7.61 -18.86 -13.40
C TYR A 172 6.91 -19.97 -14.17
N THR A 173 6.16 -19.57 -15.20
CA THR A 173 5.43 -20.52 -16.04
C THR A 173 6.32 -21.00 -17.19
N LYS A 174 5.85 -21.97 -17.99
CA LYS A 174 6.61 -22.51 -19.14
C LYS A 174 7.09 -21.45 -20.15
N ASN A 175 6.47 -20.27 -20.18
CA ASN A 175 6.80 -19.18 -21.09
C ASN A 175 7.76 -18.14 -20.48
N SER A 176 8.13 -18.28 -19.21
CA SER A 176 9.09 -17.40 -18.55
C SER A 176 10.51 -17.65 -19.07
N ASP A 177 11.36 -16.62 -18.99
CA ASP A 177 12.78 -16.77 -19.30
C ASP A 177 13.39 -17.91 -18.46
N PRO A 178 14.07 -18.89 -19.07
CA PRO A 178 14.67 -20.02 -18.35
C PRO A 178 15.61 -19.60 -17.22
N SER A 179 16.32 -18.48 -17.36
CA SER A 179 17.21 -17.94 -16.33
C SER A 179 16.50 -17.59 -15.03
N LEU A 180 15.21 -17.22 -15.10
CA LEU A 180 14.39 -16.90 -13.94
C LEU A 180 13.89 -18.14 -13.19
N SER A 181 13.86 -19.30 -13.85
CA SER A 181 13.51 -20.57 -13.20
C SER A 181 14.67 -21.23 -12.46
N ASN A 182 15.90 -20.78 -12.73
CA ASN A 182 17.14 -21.30 -12.15
C ASN A 182 17.53 -20.48 -10.92
N PHE A 183 17.31 -21.05 -9.74
CA PHE A 183 17.66 -20.44 -8.46
C PHE A 183 19.01 -20.94 -7.97
N ILE A 184 19.85 -20.00 -7.52
CA ILE A 184 20.97 -20.28 -6.63
C ILE A 184 20.39 -20.40 -5.21
N VAL A 185 20.63 -21.53 -4.58
CA VAL A 185 20.07 -21.88 -3.26
C VAL A 185 21.21 -22.05 -2.27
N THR A 186 21.11 -21.37 -1.13
CA THR A 186 21.98 -21.58 0.03
C THR A 186 21.11 -21.99 1.23
N GLU A 187 21.72 -22.16 2.40
CA GLU A 187 21.00 -22.48 3.64
C GLU A 187 19.94 -21.43 4.01
N ALA A 188 20.20 -20.16 3.71
CA ALA A 188 19.36 -19.04 4.11
C ALA A 188 18.84 -18.20 2.94
N THR A 189 19.25 -18.47 1.70
CA THR A 189 18.88 -17.61 0.56
C THR A 189 18.45 -18.38 -0.69
N LEU A 190 17.48 -17.81 -1.40
CA LEU A 190 17.09 -18.21 -2.76
C LEU A 190 17.24 -16.99 -3.67
N THR A 191 18.07 -17.08 -4.69
CA THR A 191 18.34 -15.96 -5.59
C THR A 191 18.26 -16.37 -7.05
N ASN A 192 17.61 -15.55 -7.88
CA ASN A 192 17.72 -15.56 -9.34
C ASN A 192 17.96 -14.11 -9.83
N PRO A 193 18.00 -13.84 -11.14
CA PRO A 193 18.19 -12.46 -11.64
C PRO A 193 17.09 -11.45 -11.27
N GLU A 194 15.85 -11.90 -10.97
CA GLU A 194 14.71 -11.03 -10.66
C GLU A 194 14.52 -10.81 -9.15
N LEU A 195 14.82 -11.82 -8.34
CA LEU A 195 14.31 -11.98 -6.99
C LEU A 195 15.41 -12.54 -6.08
N ARG A 196 15.55 -11.94 -4.91
CA ARG A 196 16.27 -12.52 -3.77
C ARG A 196 15.33 -12.72 -2.60
N LEU A 197 15.39 -13.89 -2.00
CA LEU A 197 14.71 -14.26 -0.78
C LEU A 197 15.76 -14.61 0.26
N THR A 198 15.64 -14.03 1.45
CA THR A 198 16.50 -14.34 2.60
C THR A 198 15.61 -14.82 3.73
N GLN A 199 15.93 -15.97 4.29
CA GLN A 199 15.26 -16.59 5.43
C GLN A 199 16.08 -16.38 6.69
N GLN A 200 15.42 -15.98 7.77
CA GLN A 200 15.98 -15.97 9.12
C GLN A 200 15.06 -16.78 10.04
N ASP A 201 15.60 -17.82 10.66
CA ASP A 201 14.88 -18.61 11.64
C ASP A 201 15.02 -17.99 13.04
N LEU A 202 13.88 -17.67 13.66
CA LEU A 202 13.79 -17.14 15.03
C LEU A 202 13.18 -18.17 15.99
N GLY A 203 13.12 -19.45 15.59
CA GLY A 203 12.67 -20.59 16.37
C GLY A 203 11.15 -20.71 16.47
N SER A 204 10.46 -19.65 16.91
CA SER A 204 8.99 -19.63 17.01
C SER A 204 8.30 -19.32 15.68
N HIS A 205 8.98 -18.61 14.80
CA HIS A 205 8.53 -18.24 13.47
C HIS A 205 9.76 -18.02 12.58
N THR A 206 9.52 -17.92 11.29
CA THR A 206 10.56 -17.58 10.31
C THR A 206 10.26 -16.21 9.72
N GLU A 207 11.27 -15.35 9.69
CA GLU A 207 11.22 -14.13 8.89
C GLU A 207 11.77 -14.39 7.50
N ILE A 208 11.06 -13.87 6.50
CA ILE A 208 11.46 -13.93 5.11
C ILE A 208 11.48 -12.51 4.56
N THR A 209 12.64 -12.12 4.06
CA THR A 209 12.83 -10.88 3.32
C THR A 209 12.84 -11.19 1.84
N VAL A 210 11.93 -10.56 1.09
CA VAL A 210 11.88 -10.56 -0.37
C VAL A 210 12.45 -9.25 -0.89
N GLU A 211 13.30 -9.33 -1.90
CA GLU A 211 13.85 -8.20 -2.63
C GLU A 211 13.71 -8.44 -4.13
N ILE A 212 13.09 -7.50 -4.84
CA ILE A 212 13.03 -7.50 -6.29
C ILE A 212 14.27 -6.75 -6.81
N LEU A 213 15.09 -7.46 -7.56
CA LEU A 213 16.38 -7.00 -8.06
C LEU A 213 16.27 -6.36 -9.45
N ASP A 214 15.29 -6.78 -10.27
CA ASP A 214 15.12 -6.24 -11.62
C ASP A 214 14.44 -4.87 -11.53
N ASN A 215 15.19 -3.83 -11.83
CA ASN A 215 14.71 -2.46 -11.77
C ASN A 215 13.96 -2.17 -13.08
N LEU A 216 12.63 -2.39 -13.09
CA LEU A 216 11.78 -2.08 -14.25
C LEU A 216 11.91 -0.62 -14.72
N GLN A 217 12.46 0.29 -13.90
CA GLN A 217 12.70 1.68 -14.26
C GLN A 217 13.77 1.89 -15.34
N ASN A 218 14.59 0.89 -15.70
CA ASN A 218 15.66 1.06 -16.70
C ASN A 218 15.32 0.59 -18.12
N LYS A 219 14.16 -0.04 -18.36
CA LYS A 219 13.81 -0.49 -19.73
C LYS A 219 13.16 0.60 -20.59
N GLU A 220 12.57 1.64 -20.00
CA GLU A 220 12.01 2.76 -20.79
C GLU A 220 13.11 3.73 -21.29
N ALA A 221 14.17 3.97 -20.50
CA ALA A 221 15.26 4.88 -20.88
C ALA A 221 16.17 4.32 -22.00
N LEU A 222 16.24 3.00 -22.18
CA LEU A 222 17.01 2.34 -23.25
C LEU A 222 16.22 2.10 -24.54
N SER A 223 14.91 2.37 -24.53
CA SER A 223 14.06 2.35 -25.73
C SER A 223 13.93 3.71 -26.42
N SER A 224 14.47 4.76 -25.79
CA SER A 224 14.40 6.15 -26.25
C SER A 224 15.78 6.78 -26.49
N ALA A 225 16.83 5.97 -26.70
CA ALA A 225 18.18 6.43 -27.06
C ALA A 225 18.56 5.95 -28.46
#